data_AF-A0A1B1C3E9-F1
#
_entry.id   AF-A0A1B1C3E9-F1
#
_cell.length_a   1.000
_cell.length_b   1.000
_cell.length_c   1.000
_cell.angle_alpha   90.00
_cell.angle_beta   90.00
_cell.angle_gamma   90.00
#
_symmetry.space_group_name_H-M   'P 1'
#
loop_
_entity.id
_entity.type
_entity.pdbx_description
1 polymer ?
#
loop_
_entity_poly.entity_id
_entity_poly.type
_entity_poly.pdbx_seq_one_letter_code
_entity_poly.pdbx_strand_id
1 'polypeptide(L)'
;MKLTDSSGASVEFTDDLEWVDELSYTPVAQSYETSVMGSLLVQEGMLTAGRPVTLVGGGDVWVDYKTVKALREMLTKTGLKLTLVSGDVISVKFRHQDTPIEAMPIQRRRSYDDTAKFTLTLRFMEL
;
A
#
# COMPACT_ATOMS: atom_id res chain seq x y z
N MET A 1 -11.16 -2.56 5.99
CA MET A 1 -10.78 -2.03 4.67
C MET A 1 -10.89 -3.18 3.68
N LYS A 2 -10.87 -2.90 2.36
CA LYS A 2 -11.07 -3.95 1.35
C LYS A 2 -10.25 -3.72 0.10
N LEU A 3 -9.65 -4.78 -0.43
CA LEU A 3 -9.03 -4.80 -1.75
C LEU A 3 -9.93 -5.59 -2.70
N THR A 4 -10.22 -5.04 -3.88
CA THR A 4 -11.00 -5.68 -4.94
C THR A 4 -10.21 -5.70 -6.24
N ASP A 5 -10.34 -6.77 -7.02
CA ASP A 5 -9.77 -6.84 -8.36
C ASP A 5 -10.82 -6.58 -9.46
N SER A 6 -10.35 -6.48 -10.71
CA SER A 6 -11.22 -6.29 -11.87
C SER A 6 -12.16 -7.47 -12.17
N SER A 7 -11.90 -8.65 -11.61
CA SER A 7 -12.74 -9.85 -11.77
C SER A 7 -13.84 -9.97 -10.70
N GLY A 8 -13.81 -9.10 -9.68
CA GLY A 8 -14.74 -9.10 -8.56
C GLY A 8 -14.27 -9.92 -7.35
N ALA A 9 -13.06 -10.51 -7.40
CA ALA A 9 -12.46 -11.13 -6.24
C ALA A 9 -12.09 -10.05 -5.21
N SER A 10 -12.31 -10.34 -3.93
CA SER A 10 -12.09 -9.34 -2.89
C SER A 10 -11.53 -9.93 -1.61
N VAL A 11 -10.67 -9.16 -0.95
CA VAL A 11 -10.06 -9.50 0.33
C VAL A 11 -10.34 -8.39 1.32
N GLU A 12 -10.98 -8.74 2.42
CA GLU A 12 -11.20 -7.85 3.56
C GLU A 12 -10.10 -8.04 4.59
N PHE A 13 -9.68 -6.93 5.16
CA PHE A 13 -8.67 -6.87 6.22
C PHE A 13 -9.03 -5.76 7.20
N THR A 14 -8.33 -5.74 8.34
CA THR A 14 -8.65 -4.84 9.45
C THR A 14 -8.71 -3.37 9.02
N ASP A 15 -9.58 -2.60 9.68
CA ASP A 15 -9.71 -1.15 9.53
C ASP A 15 -8.63 -0.38 10.29
N ASP A 16 -7.92 -1.06 11.20
CA ASP A 16 -6.96 -0.43 12.10
C ASP A 16 -5.56 -0.22 11.47
N LEU A 17 -5.42 -0.39 10.15
CA LEU A 17 -4.16 -0.10 9.46
C LEU A 17 -3.99 1.40 9.26
N GLU A 18 -2.84 1.92 9.64
CA GLU A 18 -2.50 3.34 9.49
C GLU A 18 -1.88 3.61 8.12
N TRP A 19 -2.38 4.64 7.42
CA TRP A 19 -1.75 5.14 6.19
C TRP A 19 -0.63 6.13 6.52
N VAL A 20 0.59 5.63 6.68
CA VAL A 20 1.74 6.43 7.14
C VAL A 20 2.19 7.50 6.15
N ASP A 21 1.94 7.29 4.86
CA ASP A 21 2.31 8.23 3.79
C ASP A 21 1.19 9.25 3.46
N GLU A 22 0.05 9.22 4.17
CA GLU A 22 -1.14 9.99 3.78
C GLU A 22 -0.87 11.49 3.76
N LEU A 23 -0.22 11.99 4.83
CA LEU A 23 0.04 13.41 5.08
C LEU A 23 1.45 13.85 4.65
N SER A 24 2.36 12.91 4.37
CA SER A 24 3.70 13.23 3.88
C SER A 24 3.73 13.47 2.36
N TYR A 25 2.70 13.00 1.65
CA TYR A 25 2.58 13.18 0.21
C TYR A 25 2.26 14.63 -0.17
N THR A 26 2.99 15.16 -1.16
CA THR A 26 2.68 16.44 -1.80
C THR A 26 2.17 16.21 -3.23
N PRO A 27 1.06 16.85 -3.64
CA PRO A 27 0.50 16.70 -5.00
C PRO A 27 1.33 17.42 -6.08
N VAL A 28 2.40 18.11 -5.69
CA VAL A 28 3.32 18.81 -6.60
C VAL A 28 4.68 18.14 -6.54
N ALA A 29 5.21 17.78 -7.70
CA ALA A 29 6.60 17.39 -7.86
C ALA A 29 7.39 18.59 -8.38
N GLN A 30 8.59 18.78 -7.82
CA GLN A 30 9.50 19.83 -8.23
C GLN A 30 10.92 19.28 -8.31
N SER A 31 11.62 19.57 -9.41
CA SER A 31 13.06 19.40 -9.52
C SER A 31 13.69 20.74 -9.86
N TYR A 32 14.93 20.95 -9.42
CA TYR A 32 15.70 22.12 -9.78
C TYR A 32 17.13 21.73 -10.09
N GLU A 33 17.73 22.41 -11.06
CA GLU A 33 19.13 22.26 -11.43
C GLU A 33 19.74 23.61 -11.78
N THR A 34 21.05 23.74 -11.61
CA THR A 34 21.78 24.94 -12.04
C THR A 34 22.34 24.72 -13.43
N SER A 35 22.07 25.66 -14.34
CA SER A 35 22.60 25.62 -15.70
C SER A 35 24.11 25.84 -15.71
N VAL A 36 24.77 25.47 -16.81
CA VAL A 36 26.21 25.72 -17.03
C VAL A 36 26.56 27.22 -16.93
N MET A 37 25.59 28.10 -17.20
CA MET A 37 25.74 29.56 -17.11
C MET A 37 25.28 30.15 -15.77
N GLY A 38 24.92 29.32 -14.78
CA GLY A 38 24.55 29.74 -13.43
C GLY A 38 23.08 30.12 -13.22
N SER A 39 22.20 29.87 -14.20
CA SER A 39 20.75 30.08 -14.04
C SER A 39 20.11 28.94 -13.27
N LEU A 40 19.09 29.21 -12.44
CA LEU A 40 18.27 28.17 -11.83
C LEU A 40 17.20 27.71 -12.82
N LEU A 41 17.21 26.43 -13.17
CA LEU A 41 16.17 25.76 -13.93
C LEU A 41 15.27 25.04 -12.92
N VAL A 42 13.97 25.34 -12.92
CA VAL A 42 12.98 24.71 -12.06
C VAL A 42 11.92 24.05 -12.95
N GLN A 43 11.69 22.76 -12.74
CA GLN A 43 10.59 22.04 -13.34
C GLN A 43 9.61 21.66 -12.24
N GLU A 44 8.38 22.14 -12.36
CA GLU A 44 7.30 21.84 -11.43
C GLU A 44 6.05 21.36 -12.15
N GLY A 45 5.27 20.51 -11.49
CA GLY A 45 4.02 20.01 -12.04
C GLY A 45 3.16 19.30 -11.00
N MET A 46 1.86 19.28 -11.25
CA MET A 46 0.92 18.50 -10.44
C MET A 46 1.02 17.02 -10.82
N LEU A 47 1.16 16.16 -9.82
CA LEU A 47 1.16 14.71 -10.00
C LEU A 47 -0.27 14.25 -10.28
N THR A 48 -0.47 13.54 -11.38
CA THR A 48 -1.77 12.92 -11.72
C THR A 48 -1.91 11.51 -11.18
N ALA A 49 -0.80 10.86 -10.83
CA ALA A 49 -0.73 9.50 -10.32
C ALA A 49 0.56 9.32 -9.50
N GLY A 50 0.70 8.16 -8.86
CA GLY A 50 1.95 7.76 -8.19
C GLY A 50 2.03 8.10 -6.72
N ARG A 51 0.91 8.51 -6.09
CA ARG A 51 0.85 8.67 -4.63
C ARG A 51 1.15 7.34 -3.94
N PRO A 52 2.14 7.26 -3.04
CA PRO A 52 2.40 6.05 -2.28
C PRO A 52 1.30 5.81 -1.24
N VAL A 53 0.85 4.57 -1.14
CA VAL A 53 -0.12 4.12 -0.15
C VAL A 53 0.52 3.02 0.68
N THR A 54 1.14 3.39 1.80
CA THR A 54 1.72 2.42 2.74
C THR A 54 0.79 2.29 3.95
N LEU A 55 0.19 1.11 4.11
CA LEU A 55 -0.67 0.76 5.23
C LEU A 55 0.13 -0.09 6.21
N VAL A 56 0.26 0.35 7.46
CA VAL A 56 1.05 -0.33 8.50
C VAL A 56 0.15 -0.70 9.66
N GLY A 57 0.22 -1.95 10.09
CA GLY A 57 -0.35 -2.40 11.36
C GLY A 57 0.60 -2.08 12.52
N GLY A 58 0.12 -1.33 13.51
CA GLY A 58 0.83 -1.10 14.76
C GLY A 58 1.00 -2.37 15.60
N GLY A 59 1.60 -2.24 16.79
CA GLY A 59 1.94 -3.39 17.67
C GLY A 59 0.75 -4.30 18.02
N ASP A 60 -0.45 -3.72 18.11
CA ASP A 60 -1.68 -4.43 18.49
C ASP A 60 -2.63 -4.68 17.31
N VAL A 61 -2.21 -4.37 16.06
CA VAL A 61 -3.03 -4.55 14.86
C VAL A 61 -2.60 -5.81 14.13
N TRP A 62 -3.45 -6.84 14.18
CA TRP A 62 -3.14 -8.15 13.62
C TRP A 62 -4.18 -8.62 12.62
N VAL A 63 -3.71 -9.42 11.67
CA VAL A 63 -4.55 -10.13 10.70
C VAL A 63 -4.33 -11.62 10.79
N ASP A 64 -5.34 -12.38 10.36
CA ASP A 64 -5.25 -13.83 10.23
C ASP A 64 -4.35 -14.24 9.07
N TYR A 65 -3.63 -15.36 9.24
CA TYR A 65 -2.80 -15.92 8.18
C TYR A 65 -3.60 -16.24 6.91
N LYS A 66 -4.89 -16.60 7.06
CA LYS A 66 -5.82 -16.73 5.94
C LYS A 66 -5.91 -15.46 5.09
N THR A 67 -6.02 -14.29 5.73
CA THR A 67 -6.05 -12.99 5.05
C THR A 67 -4.73 -12.69 4.37
N VAL A 68 -3.61 -12.98 5.03
CA VAL A 68 -2.27 -12.82 4.42
C VAL A 68 -2.14 -13.66 3.15
N LYS A 69 -2.59 -14.92 3.17
CA LYS A 69 -2.59 -15.80 1.97
C LYS A 69 -3.46 -15.23 0.86
N ALA A 70 -4.68 -14.78 1.18
CA ALA A 70 -5.58 -14.17 0.20
C ALA A 70 -4.98 -12.90 -0.43
N LEU A 71 -4.33 -12.04 0.37
CA LEU A 71 -3.61 -10.87 -0.15
C LEU A 71 -2.45 -11.26 -1.07
N ARG A 72 -1.73 -12.34 -0.75
CA ARG A 72 -0.66 -12.84 -1.64
C ARG A 72 -1.18 -13.34 -2.98
N GLU A 73 -2.37 -13.93 -3.03
CA GLU A 73 -3.02 -14.33 -4.29
C GLU A 73 -3.39 -13.12 -5.15
N MET A 74 -3.63 -11.95 -4.54
CA MET A 74 -3.94 -10.70 -5.24
C MET A 74 -2.72 -10.09 -5.95
N LEU A 75 -1.48 -10.50 -5.62
CA LEU A 75 -0.26 -9.92 -6.19
C LEU A 75 -0.16 -10.01 -7.72
N THR A 76 -0.84 -10.97 -8.34
CA THR A 76 -0.84 -11.18 -9.80
C THR A 76 -2.06 -10.58 -10.49
N LYS A 77 -2.98 -9.97 -9.74
CA LYS A 77 -4.22 -9.39 -10.23
C LYS A 77 -4.03 -7.95 -10.71
N THR A 78 -4.91 -7.51 -11.60
CA THR A 78 -4.88 -6.18 -12.21
C THR A 78 -6.19 -5.42 -11.98
N GLY A 79 -6.13 -4.10 -12.13
CA GLY A 79 -7.28 -3.22 -11.90
C GLY A 79 -7.72 -3.22 -10.44
N LEU A 80 -6.75 -3.21 -9.53
CA LEU A 80 -7.02 -3.27 -8.10
C LEU A 80 -7.63 -1.94 -7.63
N LYS A 81 -8.65 -2.05 -6.80
CA LYS A 81 -9.28 -0.94 -6.10
C LYS A 81 -9.24 -1.18 -4.60
N LEU A 82 -8.72 -0.19 -3.88
CA LEU A 82 -8.64 -0.18 -2.43
C LEU A 82 -9.76 0.69 -1.87
N THR A 83 -10.61 0.11 -1.04
CA THR A 83 -11.64 0.80 -0.27
C THR A 83 -11.10 1.11 1.13
N LEU A 84 -11.00 2.40 1.43
CA LEU A 84 -10.54 2.94 2.71
C LEU A 84 -11.67 2.94 3.75
N VAL A 85 -11.32 3.15 5.02
CA VAL A 85 -12.28 3.24 6.13
C VAL A 85 -13.26 4.41 5.97
N SER A 86 -12.81 5.50 5.34
CA SER A 86 -13.65 6.66 5.00
C SER A 86 -14.76 6.32 4.00
N GLY A 87 -14.66 5.17 3.30
CA GLY A 87 -15.53 4.79 2.19
C GLY A 87 -14.96 5.18 0.81
N ASP A 88 -13.88 5.95 0.76
CA ASP A 88 -13.23 6.33 -0.49
C ASP A 88 -12.63 5.10 -1.19
N VAL A 89 -12.67 5.13 -2.53
CA VAL A 89 -12.13 4.06 -3.37
C VAL A 89 -11.06 4.62 -4.28
N ILE A 90 -9.84 4.12 -4.12
CA ILE A 90 -8.68 4.52 -4.92
C ILE A 90 -8.20 3.38 -5.80
N SER A 91 -7.81 3.71 -7.03
CA SER A 91 -7.21 2.75 -7.98
C SER A 91 -5.74 2.58 -7.61
N VAL A 92 -5.32 1.33 -7.41
CA VAL A 92 -3.98 1.05 -6.90
C VAL A 92 -3.29 -0.06 -7.68
N LYS A 93 -1.97 -0.11 -7.56
CA LYS A 93 -1.14 -1.28 -7.90
C LYS A 93 -0.24 -1.63 -6.72
N PHE A 94 0.15 -2.89 -6.61
CA PHE A 94 1.17 -3.28 -5.65
C PHE A 94 2.53 -2.66 -6.00
N ARG A 95 3.21 -2.13 -4.99
CA ARG A 95 4.55 -1.56 -5.14
C ARG A 95 5.59 -2.69 -5.11
N HIS A 96 5.71 -3.42 -6.22
CA HIS A 96 6.53 -4.63 -6.29
C HIS A 96 8.02 -4.41 -5.97
N GLN A 97 8.55 -3.22 -6.23
CA GLN A 97 9.94 -2.86 -5.92
C GLN A 97 10.24 -2.76 -4.41
N ASP A 98 9.23 -2.56 -3.56
CA ASP A 98 9.42 -2.28 -2.12
C ASP A 98 8.84 -3.35 -1.21
N THR A 99 8.77 -4.60 -1.67
CA THR A 99 8.09 -5.71 -0.96
C THR A 99 6.64 -5.35 -0.64
N PRO A 100 5.71 -5.60 -1.59
CA PRO A 100 4.34 -5.07 -1.54
C PRO A 100 3.51 -5.57 -0.34
N ILE A 101 3.84 -6.75 0.18
CA ILE A 101 3.21 -7.35 1.35
C ILE A 101 4.33 -7.84 2.25
N GLU A 102 4.39 -7.28 3.44
CA GLU A 102 5.28 -7.74 4.51
C GLU A 102 4.41 -8.18 5.68
N ALA A 103 4.55 -9.44 6.07
CA ALA A 103 3.76 -10.03 7.14
C ALA A 103 4.68 -10.77 8.11
N MET A 104 4.62 -10.41 9.40
CA MET A 104 5.43 -11.05 10.43
C MET A 104 4.53 -11.75 11.46
N PRO A 105 4.78 -13.03 11.79
CA PRO A 105 3.98 -13.73 12.78
C PRO A 105 4.24 -13.19 14.19
N ILE A 106 3.19 -12.98 14.98
CA ILE A 106 3.35 -12.52 16.37
C ILE A 106 3.98 -13.59 17.27
N GLN A 107 3.78 -14.87 16.91
CA GLN A 107 4.34 -16.02 17.62
C GLN A 107 5.08 -16.88 16.62
N ARG A 108 6.39 -17.07 16.81
CA ARG A 108 7.18 -17.93 15.91
C ARG A 108 6.78 -19.39 16.08
N ARG A 109 6.38 -20.03 14.98
CA ARG A 109 6.03 -21.46 14.90
C ARG A 109 6.65 -22.08 13.66
N ARG A 110 6.76 -23.41 13.63
CA ARG A 110 7.24 -24.15 12.44
C ARG A 110 6.21 -24.14 11.30
N SER A 111 4.93 -24.09 11.66
CA SER A 111 3.80 -24.01 10.73
C SER A 111 2.72 -23.14 11.37
N TYR A 112 1.92 -22.50 10.52
CA TYR A 112 0.85 -21.59 10.90
C TYR A 112 -0.47 -22.13 10.36
N ASP A 113 -1.48 -22.18 11.22
CA ASP A 113 -2.86 -22.38 10.82
C ASP A 113 -3.46 -21.07 10.30
N ASP A 114 -4.67 -21.15 9.76
CA ASP A 114 -5.36 -20.02 9.13
C ASP A 114 -5.66 -18.88 10.11
N THR A 115 -5.74 -19.17 11.41
CA THR A 115 -6.07 -18.23 12.49
C THR A 115 -4.83 -17.67 13.19
N ALA A 116 -3.62 -18.11 12.80
CA ALA A 116 -2.39 -17.53 13.30
C ALA A 116 -2.34 -16.04 12.99
N LYS A 117 -1.89 -15.25 13.96
CA LYS A 117 -1.89 -13.79 13.89
C LYS A 117 -0.56 -13.26 13.35
N PHE A 118 -0.67 -12.30 12.45
CA PHE A 118 0.45 -11.62 11.80
C PHE A 118 0.28 -10.10 11.91
N THR A 119 1.38 -9.39 12.13
CA THR A 119 1.43 -7.97 11.77
C THR A 119 1.52 -7.85 10.25
N LEU A 120 1.03 -6.74 9.72
CA LEU A 120 0.90 -6.55 8.27
C LEU A 120 1.35 -5.15 7.88
N THR A 121 2.18 -5.08 6.84
CA THR A 121 2.48 -3.86 6.11
C THR A 121 2.15 -4.10 4.64
N LEU A 122 1.29 -3.26 4.07
CA LEU A 122 0.92 -3.27 2.67
C LEU A 122 1.43 -2.02 1.98
N ARG A 123 2.02 -2.18 0.80
CA ARG A 123 2.56 -1.08 0.01
C ARG A 123 1.94 -1.08 -1.37
N PHE A 124 1.19 -0.04 -1.65
CA PHE A 124 0.60 0.23 -2.95
C PHE A 124 1.07 1.56 -3.53
N MET A 125 0.69 1.77 -4.78
CA MET A 125 0.86 3.03 -5.50
C MET A 125 -0.45 3.35 -6.20
N GLU A 126 -0.95 4.57 -5.99
CA GLU A 126 -2.14 5.09 -6.64
C GLU A 126 -1.88 5.31 -8.15
N LEU A 127 -2.89 5.02 -8.97
CA LEU A 127 -2.85 5.09 -10.44
C LEU A 127 -3.70 6.22 -10.99
#